data_AF-A0A940WS69-F1
#
_entry.id   AF-A0A940WS69-F1
#
_cell.length_a   1.000
_cell.length_b   1.000
_cell.length_c   1.000
_cell.angle_alpha   90.00
_cell.angle_beta   90.00
_cell.angle_gamma   90.00
#
_symmetry.space_group_name_H-M   'P 1'
#
loop_
_entity.id
_entity.type
_entity.pdbx_description
1 polymer ?
#
loop_
_entity_poly.entity_id
_entity_poly.type
_entity_poly.pdbx_seq_one_letter_code
_entity_poly.pdbx_strand_id
1 'polypeptide(L)'
;MIAVHMTPVPRSVVVAYRDDGPLSKAMGLLVAGQIPPLPPALAGAFVTGILLVLGVAGAQDLAVLAPAVTLLLAGAGSSHRHDGRLDWLVPPVLRITEYGFVASAGFARHVWPPLVLVLLGAMAFHHYDTVYRVRQHVYPPPWLASAGLGWDGRMLVLAFGGLLGLMPVAFVLLAAYLWGLFCWESLTCWLAAPRVTVEPVEVGVPE
;
A
#
# COMPACT_ATOMS: atom_id res chain seq x y z
N MET A 1 22.49 -24.42 0.84
CA MET A 1 22.83 -23.19 0.09
C MET A 1 21.62 -22.29 0.09
N ILE A 2 21.61 -21.24 0.91
CA ILE A 2 20.54 -20.23 0.87
C ILE A 2 20.84 -19.41 -0.38
N ALA A 3 20.08 -19.66 -1.45
CA ALA A 3 20.10 -18.77 -2.60
C ALA A 3 19.60 -17.41 -2.11
N VAL A 4 20.53 -16.47 -1.89
CA VAL A 4 20.18 -15.08 -1.66
C VAL A 4 19.58 -14.60 -2.97
N HIS A 5 18.26 -14.69 -3.09
CA HIS A 5 17.53 -14.14 -4.22
C HIS A 5 17.68 -12.62 -4.10
N MET A 6 18.68 -12.07 -4.80
CA MET A 6 18.93 -10.64 -4.83
C MET A 6 17.67 -9.98 -5.37
N THR A 7 16.90 -9.32 -4.48
CA THR A 7 15.68 -8.63 -4.88
C THR A 7 16.08 -7.53 -5.87
N PRO A 8 15.43 -7.46 -7.05
CA PRO A 8 15.76 -6.45 -8.03
C PRO A 8 15.61 -5.05 -7.44
N VAL A 9 16.62 -4.21 -7.65
CA VAL A 9 16.53 -2.79 -7.26
C VAL A 9 15.38 -2.14 -8.05
N PRO A 10 14.40 -1.51 -7.37
CA PRO A 10 13.32 -0.83 -8.04
C PRO A 10 13.84 0.28 -8.95
N ARG A 11 13.22 0.44 -10.12
CA ARG A 11 13.55 1.51 -11.09
C ARG A 11 13.41 2.91 -10.49
N SER A 12 12.47 3.07 -9.56
CA SER A 12 12.35 4.25 -8.71
C SER A 12 11.82 3.84 -7.34
N VAL A 13 12.20 4.61 -6.31
CA VAL A 13 11.68 4.41 -4.95
C VAL A 13 10.16 4.66 -4.88
N VAL A 14 9.63 5.49 -5.77
CA VAL A 14 8.19 5.78 -5.87
C VAL A 14 7.39 4.52 -6.19
N VAL A 15 7.88 3.68 -7.10
CA VAL A 15 7.23 2.40 -7.45
C VAL A 15 7.16 1.47 -6.23
N ALA A 16 8.21 1.44 -5.40
CA ALA A 16 8.21 0.64 -4.18
C ALA A 16 7.18 1.12 -3.15
N TYR A 17 6.85 2.41 -3.12
CA TYR A 17 5.90 2.99 -2.18
C TYR A 17 4.45 3.02 -2.65
N ARG A 18 4.18 2.78 -3.94
CA ARG A 18 2.81 2.78 -4.47
C ARG A 18 1.97 1.62 -3.99
N ASP A 19 2.60 0.49 -3.65
CA ASP A 19 1.95 -0.76 -3.24
C ASP A 19 0.80 -1.19 -4.19
N ASP A 20 1.07 -1.13 -5.50
CA ASP A 20 0.09 -1.49 -6.53
C ASP A 20 -0.17 -3.00 -6.52
N GLY A 21 -1.44 -3.38 -6.46
CA GLY A 21 -1.90 -4.75 -6.55
C GLY A 21 -1.97 -5.27 -7.99
N PRO A 22 -2.39 -6.54 -8.18
CA PRO A 22 -2.43 -7.17 -9.50
C PRO A 22 -3.30 -6.42 -10.52
N LEU A 23 -4.44 -5.85 -10.10
CA LEU A 23 -5.35 -5.16 -11.03
C LEU A 23 -4.76 -3.81 -11.44
N SER A 24 -4.20 -3.06 -10.49
CA SER A 24 -3.49 -1.81 -10.79
C SER A 24 -2.34 -2.04 -11.77
N LYS A 25 -1.54 -3.09 -11.55
CA LYS A 25 -0.45 -3.48 -12.47
C LYS A 25 -0.98 -3.88 -13.86
N ALA A 26 -2.05 -4.68 -13.93
CA ALA A 26 -2.68 -5.05 -15.19
C ALA A 26 -3.19 -3.83 -15.96
N MET A 27 -3.84 -2.89 -15.28
CA MET A 27 -4.28 -1.63 -15.89
C MET A 27 -3.12 -0.79 -16.42
N GLY A 28 -2.03 -0.69 -15.66
CA GLY A 28 -0.82 -0.01 -16.13
C GLY A 28 -0.26 -0.65 -17.39
N LEU A 29 -0.25 -1.98 -17.48
CA LEU A 29 0.22 -2.68 -18.68
C LEU A 29 -0.63 -2.36 -19.92
N LEU A 30 -1.96 -2.25 -19.76
CA LEU A 30 -2.87 -1.89 -20.86
C LEU A 30 -2.56 -0.52 -21.47
N VAL A 31 -2.06 0.42 -20.66
CA VAL A 31 -1.74 1.79 -21.11
C VAL A 31 -0.24 2.00 -21.41
N ALA A 32 0.56 0.93 -21.31
CA ALA A 32 1.98 0.91 -21.67
C ALA A 32 2.82 2.08 -21.08
N GLY A 33 2.44 2.56 -19.89
CA GLY A 33 3.15 3.62 -19.18
C GLY A 33 3.04 5.02 -19.79
N GLN A 34 2.08 5.25 -20.70
CA GLN A 34 1.91 6.54 -21.38
C GLN A 34 1.19 7.60 -20.53
N ILE A 35 0.51 7.19 -19.46
CA ILE A 35 -0.24 8.10 -18.59
C ILE A 35 0.67 8.58 -17.44
N PRO A 36 0.87 9.90 -17.26
CA PRO A 36 1.58 10.42 -16.10
C PRO A 36 0.82 10.06 -14.82
N PRO A 37 1.50 9.65 -13.74
CA PRO A 37 0.86 8.94 -12.64
C PRO A 37 0.09 9.86 -11.68
N LEU A 38 0.47 11.13 -11.58
CA LEU A 38 -0.09 12.06 -10.59
C LEU A 38 -1.49 12.60 -10.93
N PRO A 39 -1.76 13.16 -12.13
CA PRO A 39 -3.09 13.67 -12.47
C PRO A 39 -4.22 12.65 -12.26
N PRO A 40 -4.12 11.39 -12.71
CA PRO A 40 -5.18 10.42 -12.50
C PRO A 40 -5.26 9.95 -11.04
N ALA A 41 -4.16 9.91 -10.29
CA ALA A 41 -4.21 9.63 -8.85
C ALA A 41 -4.96 10.71 -8.08
N LEU A 42 -4.74 11.99 -8.41
CA LEU A 42 -5.47 13.12 -7.82
C LEU A 42 -6.96 13.09 -8.19
N ALA A 43 -7.28 12.80 -9.45
CA ALA A 43 -8.66 12.64 -9.90
C ALA A 43 -9.35 11.48 -9.14
N GLY A 44 -8.67 10.33 -9.01
CA GLY A 44 -9.14 9.19 -8.23
C GLY A 44 -9.42 9.55 -6.78
N ALA A 45 -8.45 10.20 -6.11
CA ALA A 45 -8.59 10.64 -4.74
C ALA A 45 -9.76 11.62 -4.55
N PHE A 46 -9.93 12.57 -5.48
CA PHE A 46 -11.02 13.55 -5.44
C PHE A 46 -12.39 12.89 -5.58
N VAL A 47 -12.58 12.05 -6.60
CA VAL A 47 -13.87 11.37 -6.81
C VAL A 47 -14.16 10.40 -5.67
N THR A 48 -13.16 9.66 -5.18
CA THR A 48 -13.31 8.81 -4.00
C THR A 48 -13.69 9.64 -2.77
N GLY A 49 -13.06 10.78 -2.54
CA GLY A 49 -13.43 11.69 -1.44
C GLY A 49 -14.91 12.11 -1.51
N ILE A 50 -15.40 12.45 -2.70
CA ILE A 50 -16.83 12.77 -2.90
C ILE A 50 -17.71 11.56 -2.58
N LEU A 51 -17.39 10.37 -3.10
CA LEU A 51 -18.17 9.16 -2.86
C LEU A 51 -18.22 8.80 -1.37
N LEU A 52 -17.11 9.00 -0.64
CA LEU A 52 -17.05 8.78 0.79
C LEU A 52 -17.92 9.79 1.55
N VAL A 53 -17.86 11.08 1.20
CA VAL A 53 -18.71 12.12 1.81
C VAL A 53 -20.20 11.82 1.57
N LEU A 54 -20.57 11.45 0.34
CA LEU A 54 -21.95 11.06 0.01
C LEU A 54 -22.39 9.79 0.75
N GLY A 55 -21.48 8.81 0.89
CA GLY A 55 -21.73 7.59 1.66
C GLY A 55 -22.03 7.89 3.13
N VAL A 56 -21.25 8.78 3.74
CA VAL A 56 -21.48 9.24 5.13
C VAL A 56 -22.79 10.01 5.24
N ALA A 57 -23.18 10.77 4.22
CA ALA A 57 -24.46 11.51 4.17
C ALA A 57 -25.70 10.62 3.95
N GLY A 58 -25.54 9.29 3.87
CA GLY A 58 -26.63 8.31 3.78
C GLY A 58 -26.71 7.55 2.45
N ALA A 59 -25.92 7.91 1.45
CA ALA A 59 -25.86 7.19 0.16
C ALA A 59 -24.80 6.07 0.18
N GLN A 60 -24.91 5.16 1.16
CA GLN A 60 -23.89 4.14 1.46
C GLN A 60 -23.56 3.24 0.24
N ASP A 61 -24.52 3.02 -0.64
CA ASP A 61 -24.36 2.20 -1.85
C ASP A 61 -23.36 2.79 -2.85
N LEU A 62 -23.20 4.12 -2.88
CA LEU A 62 -22.26 4.79 -3.80
C LEU A 62 -20.81 4.67 -3.32
N ALA A 63 -20.57 4.62 -2.01
CA ALA A 63 -19.22 4.51 -1.45
C ALA A 63 -18.55 3.17 -1.82
N VAL A 64 -19.35 2.13 -2.10
CA VAL A 64 -18.86 0.83 -2.58
C VAL A 64 -18.13 0.94 -3.93
N LEU A 65 -18.43 1.96 -4.74
CA LEU A 65 -17.79 2.19 -6.04
C LEU A 65 -16.41 2.85 -5.93
N ALA A 66 -16.04 3.39 -4.76
CA ALA A 66 -14.77 4.09 -4.56
C ALA A 66 -13.52 3.27 -4.95
N PRO A 67 -13.39 1.96 -4.63
CA PRO A 67 -12.25 1.17 -5.07
C PRO A 67 -12.19 1.03 -6.58
N ALA A 68 -13.33 0.84 -7.25
CA ALA A 68 -13.39 0.71 -8.70
C ALA A 68 -12.96 2.01 -9.39
N VAL A 69 -13.47 3.17 -8.92
CA VAL A 69 -13.07 4.48 -9.43
C VAL A 69 -11.58 4.75 -9.20
N THR A 70 -11.10 4.49 -7.98
CA THR A 70 -9.69 4.69 -7.65
C THR A 70 -8.81 3.80 -8.53
N LEU A 71 -9.15 2.52 -8.70
CA LEU A 71 -8.46 1.57 -9.57
C LEU A 71 -8.44 2.07 -11.02
N LEU A 72 -9.59 2.46 -11.56
CA LEU A 72 -9.71 2.89 -12.95
C LEU A 72 -8.87 4.13 -13.26
N LEU A 73 -8.83 5.08 -12.33
CA LEU A 73 -8.08 6.31 -12.50
C LEU A 73 -6.60 6.09 -12.13
N ALA A 74 -6.31 5.77 -10.88
CA ALA A 74 -4.95 5.74 -10.36
C ALA A 74 -4.13 4.49 -10.78
N GLY A 75 -4.80 3.37 -11.10
CA GLY A 75 -4.17 2.12 -11.51
C GLY A 75 -3.50 2.21 -12.88
N ALA A 76 -4.05 2.99 -13.82
CA ALA A 76 -3.47 3.19 -15.15
C ALA A 76 -2.07 3.83 -15.11
N GLY A 77 -1.78 4.64 -14.09
CA GLY A 77 -0.47 5.26 -13.87
C GLY A 77 0.59 4.31 -13.29
N SER A 78 0.26 3.07 -12.92
CA SER A 78 1.17 2.16 -12.20
C SER A 78 2.41 1.76 -13.01
N SER A 79 2.29 1.67 -14.33
CA SER A 79 3.39 1.29 -15.23
C SER A 79 4.27 2.45 -15.68
N HIS A 80 3.95 3.68 -15.30
CA HIS A 80 4.76 4.86 -15.60
C HIS A 80 6.17 4.71 -14.99
N ARG A 81 7.16 5.42 -15.54
CA ARG A 81 8.55 5.36 -15.04
C ARG A 81 8.74 6.02 -13.68
N HIS A 82 7.80 6.87 -13.28
CA HIS A 82 7.81 7.63 -12.03
C HIS A 82 9.10 8.45 -11.80
N ASP A 83 9.58 9.10 -12.86
CA ASP A 83 10.79 9.93 -12.91
C ASP A 83 10.50 11.44 -12.85
N GLY A 84 9.24 11.83 -12.73
CA GLY A 84 8.81 13.23 -12.65
C GLY A 84 9.05 13.87 -11.28
N ARG A 85 9.26 15.20 -11.27
CA ARG A 85 9.52 16.01 -10.06
C ARG A 85 8.40 15.95 -9.01
N LEU A 86 7.17 15.67 -9.42
CA LEU A 86 6.00 15.59 -8.55
C LEU A 86 5.52 14.15 -8.32
N ASP A 87 6.17 13.14 -8.93
CA ASP A 87 5.71 11.75 -8.84
C ASP A 87 5.83 11.20 -7.40
N TRP A 88 6.64 11.84 -6.55
CA TRP A 88 6.70 11.55 -5.12
C TRP A 88 5.38 11.81 -4.37
N LEU A 89 4.47 12.63 -4.94
CA LEU A 89 3.13 12.86 -4.38
C LEU A 89 2.17 11.68 -4.62
N VAL A 90 2.51 10.76 -5.53
CA VAL A 90 1.60 9.68 -5.89
C VAL A 90 1.39 8.70 -4.73
N PRO A 91 2.45 8.18 -4.06
CA PRO A 91 2.26 7.33 -2.88
C PRO A 91 1.39 7.97 -1.78
N PRO A 92 1.64 9.20 -1.28
CA PRO A 92 0.82 9.77 -0.22
C PRO A 92 -0.63 10.00 -0.63
N VAL A 93 -0.89 10.40 -1.89
CA VAL A 93 -2.27 10.54 -2.41
C VAL A 93 -2.99 9.19 -2.39
N LEU A 94 -2.33 8.12 -2.85
CA LEU A 94 -2.89 6.76 -2.80
C LEU A 94 -3.14 6.31 -1.36
N ARG A 95 -2.20 6.55 -0.44
CA ARG A 95 -2.34 6.15 0.97
C ARG A 95 -3.50 6.87 1.67
N ILE A 96 -3.64 8.19 1.46
CA ILE A 96 -4.76 8.97 2.02
C ILE A 96 -6.09 8.42 1.49
N THR A 97 -6.14 8.09 0.19
CA THR A 97 -7.34 7.54 -0.45
C THR A 97 -7.70 6.17 0.13
N GLU A 98 -6.72 5.27 0.24
CA GLU A 98 -6.93 3.94 0.81
C GLU A 98 -7.35 4.00 2.28
N TYR A 99 -6.64 4.78 3.10
CA TYR A 99 -6.92 4.86 4.54
C TYR A 99 -8.25 5.56 4.80
N GLY A 100 -8.55 6.61 4.06
CA GLY A 100 -9.84 7.29 4.09
C GLY A 100 -10.97 6.31 3.77
N PHE A 101 -10.82 5.52 2.69
CA PHE A 101 -11.81 4.50 2.34
C PHE A 101 -11.98 3.44 3.42
N VAL A 102 -10.89 2.87 3.94
CA VAL A 102 -10.94 1.84 5.01
C VAL A 102 -11.65 2.39 6.24
N ALA A 103 -11.28 3.59 6.69
CA ALA A 103 -11.91 4.22 7.85
C ALA A 103 -13.41 4.47 7.61
N SER A 104 -13.76 5.08 6.47
CA SER A 104 -15.15 5.34 6.11
C SER A 104 -15.98 4.06 5.99
N ALA A 105 -15.46 3.02 5.32
CA ALA A 105 -16.15 1.74 5.16
C ALA A 105 -16.39 1.04 6.51
N GLY A 106 -15.39 1.07 7.40
CA GLY A 106 -15.52 0.51 8.75
C GLY A 106 -16.56 1.24 9.58
N PHE A 107 -16.48 2.57 9.66
CA PHE A 107 -17.39 3.37 10.47
C PHE A 107 -18.82 3.40 9.92
N ALA A 108 -19.00 3.46 8.60
CA ALA A 108 -20.33 3.44 7.98
C ALA A 108 -21.11 2.13 8.24
N ARG A 109 -20.40 1.04 8.53
CA ARG A 109 -21.00 -0.28 8.83
C ARG A 109 -20.81 -0.67 10.30
N HIS A 110 -20.55 0.29 11.18
CA HIS A 110 -20.42 0.11 12.63
C HIS A 110 -19.41 -0.96 13.06
N VAL A 111 -18.33 -1.12 12.28
CA VAL A 111 -17.20 -1.96 12.69
C VAL A 111 -16.59 -1.36 13.96
N TRP A 112 -16.23 -2.23 14.91
CA TRP A 112 -15.63 -1.81 16.18
C TRP A 112 -14.37 -0.94 15.93
N PRO A 113 -14.28 0.30 16.45
CA PRO A 113 -13.19 1.22 16.11
C PRO A 113 -11.76 0.67 16.30
N PRO A 114 -11.45 -0.09 17.38
CA PRO A 114 -10.16 -0.73 17.51
C PRO A 114 -9.82 -1.68 16.36
N LEU A 115 -10.79 -2.40 15.81
CA LEU A 115 -10.56 -3.30 14.67
C LEU A 115 -10.21 -2.53 13.39
N VAL A 116 -10.84 -1.37 13.17
CA VAL A 116 -10.48 -0.45 12.07
C VAL A 116 -9.04 0.02 12.24
N LEU A 117 -8.65 0.41 13.46
CA LEU A 117 -7.28 0.81 13.78
C LEU A 117 -6.27 -0.34 13.64
N VAL A 118 -6.63 -1.57 13.99
CA VAL A 118 -5.75 -2.75 13.81
C VAL A 118 -5.46 -2.97 12.31
N LEU A 119 -6.47 -2.85 11.45
CA LEU A 119 -6.27 -2.98 10.00
C LEU A 119 -5.43 -1.82 9.44
N LEU A 120 -5.74 -0.57 9.82
CA LEU A 120 -4.93 0.60 9.47
C LEU A 120 -3.49 0.46 9.97
N GLY A 121 -3.30 -0.12 11.16
CA GLY A 121 -2.01 -0.41 11.76
C GLY A 121 -1.19 -1.40 10.93
N ALA A 122 -1.80 -2.47 10.40
CA ALA A 122 -1.13 -3.42 9.52
C ALA A 122 -0.61 -2.75 8.25
N MET A 123 -1.44 -1.91 7.63
CA MET A 123 -1.07 -1.16 6.43
C MET A 123 0.02 -0.12 6.73
N ALA A 124 -0.11 0.62 7.84
CA ALA A 124 0.87 1.60 8.26
C ALA A 124 2.23 0.95 8.59
N PHE A 125 2.20 -0.21 9.25
CA PHE A 125 3.40 -1.01 9.52
C PHE A 125 4.08 -1.42 8.21
N HIS A 126 3.34 -1.94 7.23
CA HIS A 126 3.89 -2.33 5.93
C HIS A 126 4.57 -1.15 5.20
N HIS A 127 3.92 0.02 5.18
CA HIS A 127 4.49 1.20 4.55
C HIS A 127 5.73 1.69 5.29
N TYR A 128 5.70 1.67 6.63
CA TYR A 128 6.84 2.07 7.45
C TYR A 128 8.04 1.13 7.26
N ASP A 129 7.80 -0.18 7.27
CA ASP A 129 8.80 -1.21 7.03
C ASP A 129 9.45 -1.02 5.64
N THR A 130 8.63 -0.75 4.61
CA THR A 130 9.11 -0.47 3.25
C THR A 130 9.99 0.78 3.19
N VAL A 131 9.62 1.86 3.89
CA VAL A 131 10.46 3.07 3.97
C VAL A 131 11.81 2.77 4.62
N TYR A 132 11.83 2.02 5.72
CA TYR A 132 13.08 1.68 6.41
C TYR A 132 13.99 0.79 5.58
N ARG A 133 13.41 -0.20 4.91
CA ARG A 133 14.10 -1.08 3.97
C ARG A 133 14.79 -0.31 2.86
N VAL A 134 14.03 0.54 2.15
CA VAL A 134 14.58 1.34 1.05
C VAL A 134 15.69 2.27 1.53
N ARG A 135 15.57 2.85 2.74
CA ARG A 135 16.64 3.67 3.36
C ARG A 135 17.92 2.89 3.67
N GLN A 136 17.80 1.59 3.94
CA GLN A 136 18.93 0.71 4.22
C GLN A 136 19.35 -0.11 2.99
N HIS A 137 18.87 0.24 1.79
CA HIS A 137 19.13 -0.49 0.55
C HIS A 137 18.73 -1.98 0.58
N VAL A 138 17.78 -2.31 1.45
CA VAL A 138 17.09 -3.61 1.47
C VAL A 138 15.80 -3.42 0.69
N TYR A 139 15.53 -4.21 -0.34
CA TYR A 139 14.32 -4.03 -1.16
C TYR A 139 13.31 -5.14 -0.88
N PRO A 140 12.01 -4.80 -0.68
CA PRO A 140 10.99 -5.79 -0.45
C PRO A 140 10.88 -6.72 -1.66
N PRO A 141 10.59 -8.01 -1.44
CA PRO A 141 10.45 -8.93 -2.55
C PRO A 141 9.25 -8.58 -3.44
N PRO A 142 9.35 -8.75 -4.76
CA PRO A 142 8.34 -8.27 -5.71
C PRO A 142 6.97 -8.95 -5.53
N TRP A 143 6.94 -10.15 -4.94
CA TRP A 143 5.71 -10.88 -4.64
C TRP A 143 4.95 -10.28 -3.44
N LEU A 144 5.61 -9.53 -2.55
CA LEU A 144 5.01 -9.05 -1.30
C LEU A 144 3.84 -8.11 -1.54
N ALA A 145 3.97 -7.18 -2.50
CA ALA A 145 2.88 -6.27 -2.86
C ALA A 145 1.65 -7.04 -3.39
N SER A 146 1.89 -8.06 -4.23
CA SER A 146 0.80 -8.88 -4.78
C SER A 146 0.16 -9.80 -3.73
N ALA A 147 0.96 -10.39 -2.83
CA ALA A 147 0.45 -11.18 -1.71
C ALA A 147 -0.30 -10.30 -0.70
N GLY A 148 0.19 -9.09 -0.42
CA GLY A 148 -0.50 -8.08 0.39
C GLY A 148 -1.74 -7.48 -0.27
N LEU A 149 -2.16 -8.02 -1.43
CA LEU A 149 -3.29 -7.60 -2.28
C LEU A 149 -3.14 -6.21 -2.91
N GLY A 150 -2.06 -5.49 -2.62
CA GLY A 150 -1.90 -4.07 -2.90
C GLY A 150 -3.06 -3.22 -2.38
N TRP A 151 -3.06 -1.94 -2.72
CA TRP A 151 -4.13 -1.05 -2.29
C TRP A 151 -5.47 -1.34 -2.97
N ASP A 152 -5.47 -1.73 -4.24
CA ASP A 152 -6.69 -2.03 -5.00
C ASP A 152 -7.39 -3.28 -4.46
N GLY A 153 -6.66 -4.36 -4.21
CA GLY A 153 -7.25 -5.60 -3.71
C GLY A 153 -7.82 -5.45 -2.31
N ARG A 154 -7.12 -4.74 -1.40
CA ARG A 154 -7.62 -4.49 -0.04
C ARG A 154 -8.90 -3.67 -0.05
N MET A 155 -8.95 -2.60 -0.84
CA MET A 155 -10.15 -1.78 -1.00
C MET A 155 -11.31 -2.58 -1.59
N LEU A 156 -11.06 -3.44 -2.59
CA LEU A 156 -12.08 -4.31 -3.19
C LEU A 156 -12.62 -5.35 -2.21
N VAL A 157 -11.77 -6.01 -1.43
CA VAL A 157 -12.20 -6.97 -0.40
C VAL A 157 -13.18 -6.33 0.59
N LEU A 158 -12.88 -5.11 1.05
CA LEU A 158 -13.78 -4.39 1.95
C LEU A 158 -15.07 -3.94 1.26
N ALA A 159 -15.02 -3.49 0.01
CA ALA A 159 -16.23 -3.18 -0.75
C ALA A 159 -17.15 -4.40 -0.90
N PHE A 160 -16.59 -5.56 -1.25
CA PHE A 160 -17.36 -6.82 -1.30
C PHE A 160 -17.89 -7.24 0.08
N GLY A 161 -17.08 -7.10 1.14
CA GLY A 161 -17.53 -7.32 2.51
C GLY A 161 -18.71 -6.42 2.89
N GLY A 162 -18.70 -5.16 2.46
CA GLY A 162 -19.81 -4.23 2.64
C GLY A 162 -21.08 -4.64 1.91
N LEU A 163 -20.95 -5.01 0.63
CA LEU A 163 -22.04 -5.49 -0.23
C LEU A 163 -22.71 -6.76 0.31
N LEU A 164 -21.91 -7.70 0.81
CA LEU A 164 -22.39 -8.96 1.37
C LEU A 164 -22.92 -8.82 2.80
N GLY A 165 -22.80 -7.63 3.42
CA GLY A 165 -23.18 -7.42 4.82
C GLY A 165 -22.24 -8.10 5.84
N LEU A 166 -21.03 -8.47 5.41
CA LEU A 166 -20.03 -9.19 6.20
C LEU A 166 -18.86 -8.29 6.61
N MET A 167 -19.09 -6.98 6.76
CA MET A 167 -18.01 -6.00 6.97
C MET A 167 -17.11 -6.32 8.17
N PRO A 168 -17.63 -6.63 9.38
CA PRO A 168 -16.76 -6.98 10.51
C PRO A 168 -15.90 -8.22 10.23
N VAL A 169 -16.46 -9.23 9.55
CA VAL A 169 -15.73 -10.46 9.17
C VAL A 169 -14.62 -10.13 8.17
N ALA A 170 -14.92 -9.32 7.15
CA ALA A 170 -13.92 -8.88 6.17
C ALA A 170 -12.75 -8.13 6.85
N PHE A 171 -13.05 -7.24 7.81
CA PHE A 171 -12.02 -6.53 8.58
C PHE A 171 -11.17 -7.48 9.43
N VAL A 172 -11.77 -8.43 10.15
CA VAL A 172 -11.04 -9.42 10.97
C VAL A 172 -10.11 -10.26 10.11
N LEU A 173 -10.64 -10.85 9.04
CA LEU A 173 -9.88 -11.73 8.16
C LEU A 173 -8.75 -10.98 7.46
N LEU A 174 -9.04 -9.79 6.93
CA LEU A 174 -8.03 -8.98 6.24
C LEU A 174 -6.94 -8.50 7.21
N ALA A 175 -7.32 -8.05 8.41
CA ALA A 175 -6.36 -7.62 9.42
C ALA A 175 -5.46 -8.79 9.86
N ALA A 176 -6.02 -9.94 10.17
CA ALA A 176 -5.26 -11.13 10.57
C ALA A 176 -4.32 -11.59 9.45
N TYR A 177 -4.80 -11.61 8.20
CA TYR A 177 -4.01 -11.95 7.03
C TYR A 177 -2.82 -11.01 6.83
N LEU A 178 -3.06 -9.70 6.81
CA LEU A 178 -2.03 -8.70 6.55
C LEU A 178 -1.01 -8.62 7.68
N TRP A 179 -1.45 -8.67 8.95
CA TRP A 179 -0.53 -8.72 10.08
C TRP A 179 0.35 -9.97 10.02
N GLY A 180 -0.25 -11.14 9.77
CA GLY A 180 0.50 -12.39 9.65
C GLY A 180 1.55 -12.32 8.53
N LEU A 181 1.13 -11.88 7.34
CA LEU A 181 1.98 -11.77 6.16
C LEU A 181 3.13 -10.77 6.37
N PHE A 182 2.81 -9.53 6.76
CA PHE A 182 3.78 -8.45 6.85
C PHE A 182 4.73 -8.63 8.04
N CYS A 183 4.26 -9.09 9.21
CA CYS A 183 5.15 -9.38 10.33
C CYS A 183 6.07 -10.56 10.01
N TRP A 184 5.56 -11.61 9.37
CA TRP A 184 6.38 -12.75 8.97
C TRP A 184 7.50 -12.33 8.01
N GLU A 185 7.16 -11.61 6.94
CA GLU A 185 8.16 -11.18 5.95
C GLU A 185 9.12 -10.13 6.55
N SER A 186 8.64 -9.20 7.38
CA SER A 186 9.48 -8.25 8.12
C SER A 186 10.46 -8.93 9.05
N LEU A 187 9.99 -9.83 9.90
CA LEU A 187 10.85 -10.55 10.84
C LEU A 187 11.89 -11.40 10.10
N THR A 188 11.48 -12.15 9.08
CA THR A 188 12.41 -13.00 8.31
C THR A 188 13.45 -12.18 7.56
N CYS A 189 13.09 -11.04 6.97
CA CYS A 189 14.04 -10.16 6.30
C CYS A 189 15.03 -9.54 7.29
N TRP A 190 14.56 -8.96 8.39
CA TRP A 190 15.44 -8.25 9.33
C TRP A 190 16.33 -9.18 10.14
N LEU A 191 15.89 -10.41 10.43
CA LEU A 191 16.76 -11.42 11.04
C LEU A 191 17.87 -11.90 10.08
N ALA A 192 17.67 -11.82 8.77
CA ALA A 192 18.65 -12.19 7.77
C ALA A 192 19.58 -11.04 7.34
N ALA A 193 19.24 -9.79 7.70
CA ALA A 193 20.00 -8.61 7.31
C ALA A 193 21.41 -8.62 7.94
N PRO A 194 22.48 -8.31 7.17
CA PRO A 194 23.84 -8.22 7.72
C PRO A 194 23.90 -7.18 8.84
N ARG A 195 24.54 -7.54 9.96
CA ARG A 195 24.80 -6.57 11.03
C ARG A 195 25.87 -5.60 10.55
N VAL A 196 25.61 -4.30 10.64
CA VAL A 196 26.65 -3.28 10.45
C VAL A 196 27.61 -3.39 11.62
N THR A 197 28.78 -4.00 11.42
CA THR A 197 29.91 -3.91 12.34
C THR A 197 30.49 -2.53 12.22
N VAL A 198 30.28 -1.69 13.24
CA VAL A 198 31.04 -0.45 13.39
C VAL A 198 32.44 -0.85 13.85
N GLU A 199 33.41 -0.79 12.96
CA GLU A 199 34.80 -0.93 13.36
C GLU A 199 35.16 0.21 14.31
N PRO A 200 35.77 -0.08 15.48
CA PRO A 200 36.23 0.98 16.37
C PRO A 200 37.28 1.81 15.64
N VAL A 201 37.04 3.11 15.55
CA VAL A 201 38.04 4.07 15.07
C VAL A 201 39.25 3.96 15.98
N GLU A 202 40.36 3.41 15.47
CA GLU A 202 41.65 3.48 16.15
C GLU A 202 42.04 4.96 16.24
N VAL A 203 41.79 5.55 17.41
CA VAL A 203 42.27 6.89 17.75
C VAL A 203 43.77 6.76 17.98
N GLY A 204 44.55 6.97 16.92
CA GLY A 204 46.01 7.05 17.01
C GLY A 204 46.40 8.16 17.97
N VAL A 205 47.05 7.79 19.08
CA VAL A 205 47.68 8.73 20.00
C VAL A 205 48.99 9.19 19.35
N PRO A 206 49.19 10.49 19.08
CA PRO A 206 50.46 10.99 18.57
C PRO A 206 51.53 10.93 19.67
N GLU A 207 52.71 10.38 19.34
CA GLU A 207 53.93 10.38 20.16
C GLU A 207 54.55 11.77 20.32
#